data_AF-A0A1F3B9U9-F1
#
_entry.id   AF-A0A1F3B9U9-F1
#
_cell.length_a   1.000
_cell.length_b   1.000
_cell.length_c   1.000
_cell.angle_alpha   90.00
_cell.angle_beta   90.00
_cell.angle_gamma   90.00
#
_symmetry.space_group_name_H-M   'P 1'
#
loop_
_entity.id
_entity.type
_entity.pdbx_description
1 polymer ?
#
loop_
_entity_poly.entity_id
_entity_poly.type
_entity_poly.pdbx_seq_one_letter_code
_entity_poly.pdbx_strand_id
1 'polypeptide(L)'
;MVWGYVFGKATARFQTTKPNLALLILVGALPDFDLFTSQPYGTLFGHHGISHSWVVIVLISLPFFYVFGARTLPYFVGVLQHPMFGDLVANHIPLLFPLTLSETGLNLSENNPTVEIALEIIGFLLFLMLFISSGDWKMQLPRTKWTRLWLLLWVPPLLLTATQGFLYYEPDLLTQIYSAYAIFSSLSLLVTCATLAFHSVR
;
A
#
# COMPACT_ATOMS: atom_id res chain seq x y z
N MET A 1 -1.18 -2.00 2.49
CA MET A 1 -0.02 -1.08 2.39
C MET A 1 1.38 -1.73 2.40
N VAL A 2 1.80 -2.39 3.49
CA VAL A 2 3.18 -2.91 3.66
C VAL A 2 3.55 -4.02 2.67
N TRP A 3 2.55 -4.81 2.27
CA TRP A 3 2.67 -5.86 1.26
C TRP A 3 3.13 -5.33 -0.10
N GLY A 4 2.78 -4.10 -0.48
CA GLY A 4 3.23 -3.50 -1.75
C GLY A 4 4.75 -3.42 -1.87
N TYR A 5 5.43 -3.04 -0.78
CA TYR A 5 6.89 -3.10 -0.75
C TYR A 5 7.40 -4.54 -0.81
N VAL A 6 6.81 -5.48 -0.06
CA VAL A 6 7.25 -6.89 -0.02
C VAL A 6 7.20 -7.53 -1.41
N PHE A 7 6.02 -7.49 -2.05
CA PHE A 7 5.81 -8.07 -3.38
C PHE A 7 6.58 -7.31 -4.46
N GLY A 8 6.58 -5.97 -4.40
CA GLY A 8 7.33 -5.14 -5.34
C GLY A 8 8.84 -5.36 -5.25
N LYS A 9 9.40 -5.47 -4.03
CA LYS A 9 10.84 -5.71 -3.82
C LYS A 9 11.23 -7.11 -4.26
N ALA A 10 10.41 -8.12 -3.99
CA ALA A 10 10.64 -9.47 -4.48
C ALA A 10 10.68 -9.51 -6.01
N THR A 11 9.73 -8.83 -6.67
CA THR A 11 9.67 -8.69 -8.13
C THR A 11 10.90 -7.98 -8.69
N ALA A 12 11.32 -6.88 -8.06
CA ALA A 12 12.52 -6.14 -8.46
C ALA A 12 13.78 -7.01 -8.37
N ARG A 13 13.92 -7.80 -7.30
CA ARG A 13 15.04 -8.73 -7.14
C ARG A 13 15.02 -9.81 -8.22
N PHE A 14 13.86 -10.40 -8.52
CA PHE A 14 13.70 -11.39 -9.57
C PHE A 14 14.11 -10.84 -10.95
N GLN A 15 13.75 -9.59 -11.25
CA GLN A 15 14.10 -8.94 -12.51
C GLN A 15 15.49 -8.27 -12.51
N THR A 16 16.25 -8.35 -11.41
CA THR A 16 17.53 -7.64 -11.23
C THR A 16 17.44 -6.12 -11.46
N THR A 17 16.27 -5.52 -11.21
CA THR A 17 16.06 -4.07 -11.37
C THR A 17 16.29 -3.34 -10.05
N LYS A 18 16.68 -2.06 -10.14
CA LYS A 18 16.84 -1.15 -8.99
C LYS A 18 15.65 -0.19 -8.95
N PRO A 19 14.58 -0.51 -8.21
CA PRO A 19 13.42 0.37 -8.12
C PRO A 19 13.78 1.61 -7.29
N ASN A 20 13.22 2.75 -7.67
CA ASN A 20 13.03 3.87 -6.77
C ASN A 20 12.20 3.42 -5.56
N LEU A 21 12.86 3.33 -4.42
CA LEU A 21 12.32 2.86 -3.15
C LEU A 21 11.14 3.71 -2.67
N ALA A 22 11.24 5.03 -2.73
CA ALA A 22 10.18 5.93 -2.27
C ALA A 22 8.88 5.69 -3.05
N LEU A 23 9.01 5.50 -4.37
CA LEU A 23 7.89 5.17 -5.23
C LEU A 23 7.37 3.75 -4.96
N LEU A 24 8.25 2.79 -4.68
CA LEU A 24 7.87 1.39 -4.44
C LEU A 24 7.05 1.22 -3.16
N ILE A 25 7.40 1.95 -2.10
CA ILE A 25 6.59 1.94 -0.89
C ILE A 25 5.24 2.62 -1.27
N LEU A 26 5.26 3.76 -2.00
CA LEU A 26 4.06 4.59 -2.28
C LEU A 26 2.96 3.81 -2.99
N VAL A 27 3.35 3.05 -3.99
CA VAL A 27 2.40 2.33 -4.85
C VAL A 27 1.58 1.30 -4.06
N GLY A 28 2.10 0.77 -2.96
CA GLY A 28 1.38 -0.18 -2.09
C GLY A 28 0.27 0.43 -1.25
N ALA A 29 0.30 1.75 -1.08
CA ALA A 29 -0.70 2.54 -0.35
C ALA A 29 -1.61 3.31 -1.31
N LEU A 30 -1.30 3.27 -2.61
CA LEU A 30 -1.95 4.13 -3.58
C LEU A 30 -3.47 3.88 -3.64
N PRO A 31 -4.00 2.64 -3.70
CA PRO A 31 -5.44 2.41 -3.84
C PRO A 31 -6.30 3.07 -2.75
N ASP A 32 -5.84 3.10 -1.51
CA ASP A 32 -6.54 3.71 -0.37
C ASP A 32 -6.64 5.24 -0.45
N PHE A 33 -6.13 5.88 -1.50
CA PHE A 33 -6.35 7.31 -1.73
C PHE A 33 -7.84 7.66 -1.84
N ASP A 34 -8.68 6.70 -2.22
CA ASP A 34 -10.13 6.87 -2.36
C ASP A 34 -10.83 7.16 -1.03
N LEU A 35 -10.24 6.76 0.11
CA LEU A 35 -10.74 7.04 1.46
C LEU A 35 -10.86 8.55 1.72
N PHE A 36 -10.03 9.38 1.08
CA PHE A 36 -10.12 10.85 1.19
C PHE A 36 -11.35 11.45 0.52
N THR A 37 -11.94 10.75 -0.44
CA THR A 37 -13.05 11.29 -1.22
C THR A 37 -14.39 11.16 -0.49
N SER A 38 -14.46 10.24 0.49
CA SER A 38 -15.65 9.90 1.27
C SER A 38 -16.89 9.65 0.39
N GLN A 39 -16.69 9.16 -0.84
CA GLN A 39 -17.79 8.88 -1.75
C GLN A 39 -18.49 7.55 -1.41
N PRO A 40 -19.80 7.42 -1.72
CA PRO A 40 -20.54 6.19 -1.44
C PRO A 40 -19.98 4.96 -2.18
N TYR A 41 -20.11 3.78 -1.59
CA TYR A 41 -19.79 2.51 -2.24
C TYR A 41 -20.56 2.34 -3.56
N GLY A 42 -19.93 1.69 -4.55
CA GLY A 42 -20.49 1.50 -5.89
C GLY A 42 -20.39 2.73 -6.80
N THR A 43 -19.85 3.85 -6.31
CA THR A 43 -19.49 5.01 -7.14
C THR A 43 -18.04 4.92 -7.63
N LEU A 44 -17.69 5.71 -8.65
CA LEU A 44 -16.35 5.67 -9.26
C LEU A 44 -15.23 5.88 -8.23
N PHE A 45 -15.40 6.81 -7.30
CA PHE A 45 -14.41 7.17 -6.29
C PHE A 45 -14.80 6.68 -4.89
N GLY A 46 -15.87 5.89 -4.76
CA GLY A 46 -16.16 5.20 -3.51
C GLY A 46 -15.03 4.24 -3.16
N HIS A 47 -14.89 3.91 -1.87
CA HIS A 47 -13.93 2.89 -1.46
C HIS A 47 -14.22 1.56 -2.19
N HIS A 48 -13.16 0.87 -2.59
CA HIS A 48 -13.20 -0.28 -3.51
C HIS A 48 -13.69 0.04 -4.95
N GLY A 49 -13.69 1.31 -5.36
CA GLY A 49 -14.04 1.77 -6.71
C GLY A 49 -12.88 1.60 -7.73
N ILE A 50 -12.65 2.60 -8.58
CA ILE A 50 -11.64 2.50 -9.66
C ILE A 50 -10.19 2.34 -9.17
N SER A 51 -9.91 2.80 -7.96
CA SER A 51 -8.64 2.69 -7.22
C SER A 51 -8.23 1.24 -6.95
N HIS A 52 -9.20 0.37 -6.71
CA HIS A 52 -9.04 -1.04 -6.34
C HIS A 52 -9.36 -1.99 -7.50
N SER A 53 -9.82 -1.45 -8.63
CA SER A 53 -10.15 -2.24 -9.81
C SER A 53 -8.90 -2.78 -10.51
N TRP A 54 -8.88 -4.10 -10.73
CA TRP A 54 -7.82 -4.73 -11.51
C TRP A 54 -7.77 -4.22 -12.97
N VAL A 55 -8.93 -3.85 -13.54
CA VAL A 55 -9.06 -3.43 -14.95
C VAL A 55 -8.40 -2.08 -15.07
N VAL A 56 -8.77 -1.18 -14.17
CA VAL A 56 -8.27 0.19 -14.17
C VAL A 56 -6.78 0.21 -13.87
N ILE A 57 -6.31 -0.55 -12.88
CA ILE A 57 -4.88 -0.66 -12.55
C ILE A 57 -4.08 -1.17 -13.76
N VAL A 58 -4.56 -2.22 -14.44
CA VAL A 58 -3.90 -2.74 -15.66
C VAL A 58 -3.86 -1.68 -16.76
N LEU A 59 -5.00 -1.06 -17.07
CA LEU A 59 -5.09 -0.05 -18.14
C LEU A 59 -4.20 1.16 -17.87
N ILE A 60 -4.20 1.69 -16.65
CA ILE A 60 -3.35 2.82 -16.24
C ILE A 60 -1.88 2.44 -16.30
N SER A 61 -1.54 1.15 -16.10
CA SER A 61 -0.16 0.68 -16.14
C SER A 61 0.39 0.50 -17.55
N LEU A 62 -0.46 0.32 -18.58
CA LEU A 62 -0.02 0.07 -19.95
C LEU A 62 0.93 1.15 -20.51
N PRO A 63 0.67 2.46 -20.36
CA PRO A 63 1.62 3.50 -20.80
C PRO A 63 2.98 3.39 -20.11
N PHE A 64 3.02 3.02 -18.83
CA PHE A 64 4.27 2.85 -18.09
C PHE A 64 5.03 1.62 -18.57
N PHE A 65 4.35 0.51 -18.87
CA PHE A 65 4.97 -0.65 -19.49
C PHE A 65 5.52 -0.33 -20.89
N TYR A 66 4.80 0.47 -21.68
CA TYR A 66 5.28 0.92 -22.98
C TYR A 66 6.56 1.78 -22.88
N VAL A 67 6.60 2.74 -21.94
CA VAL A 67 7.72 3.68 -21.80
C VAL A 67 8.92 3.08 -21.06
N PHE A 68 8.69 2.36 -19.95
CA PHE A 68 9.76 1.89 -19.06
C PHE A 68 9.99 0.38 -19.11
N GLY A 69 9.19 -0.35 -19.89
CA GLY A 69 9.32 -1.79 -20.07
C GLY A 69 9.21 -2.57 -18.77
N ALA A 70 10.09 -3.58 -18.63
CA ALA A 70 10.13 -4.45 -17.46
C ALA A 70 10.38 -3.71 -16.13
N ARG A 71 10.95 -2.49 -16.16
CA ARG A 71 11.20 -1.69 -14.94
C ARG A 71 9.92 -1.23 -14.25
N THR A 72 8.77 -1.29 -14.93
CA THR A 72 7.45 -0.96 -14.37
C THR A 72 6.91 -2.07 -13.47
N LEU A 73 7.30 -3.33 -13.72
CA LEU A 73 6.68 -4.49 -13.08
C LEU A 73 6.73 -4.46 -11.52
N PRO A 74 7.82 -4.04 -10.85
CA PRO A 74 7.85 -3.95 -9.39
C PRO A 74 6.78 -3.01 -8.84
N TYR A 75 6.50 -1.91 -9.54
CA TYR A 75 5.49 -0.93 -9.14
C TYR A 75 4.09 -1.44 -9.41
N PHE A 76 3.88 -2.01 -10.60
CA PHE A 76 2.61 -2.63 -10.97
C PHE A 76 2.19 -3.70 -9.96
N VAL A 77 3.12 -4.62 -9.64
CA VAL A 77 2.88 -5.66 -8.62
C VAL A 77 2.66 -5.03 -7.24
N GLY A 78 3.40 -3.96 -6.91
CA GLY A 78 3.22 -3.22 -5.67
C GLY A 78 1.84 -2.58 -5.50
N VAL A 79 1.24 -2.04 -6.57
CA VAL A 79 -0.16 -1.56 -6.56
C VAL A 79 -1.12 -2.75 -6.54
N LEU A 80 -0.96 -3.68 -7.48
CA LEU A 80 -1.93 -4.74 -7.74
C LEU A 80 -2.13 -5.69 -6.56
N GLN A 81 -1.10 -5.91 -5.74
CA GLN A 81 -1.24 -6.74 -4.54
C GLN A 81 -2.31 -6.20 -3.58
N HIS A 82 -2.58 -4.90 -3.57
CA HIS A 82 -3.48 -4.33 -2.57
C HIS A 82 -4.91 -4.84 -2.77
N PRO A 83 -5.54 -4.69 -3.96
CA PRO A 83 -6.82 -5.34 -4.19
C PRO A 83 -6.71 -6.86 -4.38
N MET A 84 -5.64 -7.38 -5.00
CA MET A 84 -5.58 -8.82 -5.33
C MET A 84 -5.15 -9.75 -4.19
N PHE A 85 -4.54 -9.21 -3.15
CA PHE A 85 -4.10 -9.97 -1.98
C PHE A 85 -4.66 -9.37 -0.70
N GLY A 86 -4.46 -8.08 -0.45
CA GLY A 86 -5.00 -7.42 0.76
C GLY A 86 -6.52 -7.54 0.83
N ASP A 87 -7.22 -6.85 -0.09
CA ASP A 87 -8.67 -6.75 -0.01
C ASP A 87 -9.39 -8.04 -0.36
N LEU A 88 -8.91 -8.81 -1.34
CA LEU A 88 -9.51 -10.12 -1.64
C LEU A 88 -9.41 -11.10 -0.47
N VAL A 89 -8.41 -10.97 0.40
CA VAL A 89 -8.29 -11.81 1.61
C VAL A 89 -9.12 -11.20 2.74
N ALA A 90 -9.04 -9.89 2.96
CA ALA A 90 -9.73 -9.23 4.06
C ALA A 90 -11.24 -9.14 3.86
N ASN A 91 -11.71 -8.82 2.65
CA ASN A 91 -13.06 -8.34 2.37
C ASN A 91 -13.69 -9.05 1.16
N HIS A 92 -14.92 -8.65 0.82
CA HIS A 92 -15.52 -8.85 -0.51
C HIS A 92 -15.40 -7.54 -1.30
N ILE A 93 -14.78 -7.57 -2.49
CA ILE A 93 -14.59 -6.39 -3.32
C ILE A 93 -15.00 -6.58 -4.79
N PRO A 94 -15.49 -5.52 -5.48
CA PRO A 94 -15.83 -5.58 -6.89
C PRO A 94 -14.57 -5.45 -7.76
N LEU A 95 -13.78 -6.52 -7.85
CA LEU A 95 -12.47 -6.53 -8.53
C LEU A 95 -12.52 -6.01 -9.98
N LEU A 96 -13.63 -6.25 -10.67
CA LEU A 96 -13.84 -5.90 -12.08
C LEU A 96 -14.53 -4.54 -12.29
N PHE A 97 -14.69 -3.72 -11.25
CA PHE A 97 -15.29 -2.39 -11.36
C PHE A 97 -14.62 -1.54 -12.46
N PRO A 98 -15.32 -0.69 -13.23
CA PRO A 98 -16.75 -0.44 -13.24
C PRO A 98 -17.54 -1.40 -14.13
N LEU A 99 -16.94 -2.49 -14.64
CA LEU A 99 -17.64 -3.42 -15.53
C LEU A 99 -18.76 -4.18 -14.82
N THR A 100 -18.56 -4.48 -13.53
CA THR A 100 -19.56 -5.11 -12.67
C THR A 100 -19.33 -4.71 -11.21
N LEU A 101 -20.41 -4.71 -10.43
CA LEU A 101 -20.41 -4.58 -8.97
C LEU A 101 -20.38 -5.94 -8.25
N SER A 102 -20.24 -7.04 -8.99
CA SER A 102 -20.13 -8.37 -8.38
C SER A 102 -18.88 -8.43 -7.50
N GLU A 103 -19.10 -8.72 -6.23
CA GLU A 103 -18.02 -8.80 -5.25
C GLU A 103 -17.41 -10.20 -5.21
N THR A 104 -16.15 -10.28 -4.81
CA THR A 104 -15.42 -11.54 -4.61
C THR A 104 -14.42 -11.35 -3.47
N GLY A 105 -14.13 -12.41 -2.72
CA GLY A 105 -13.12 -12.40 -1.67
C GLY A 105 -13.38 -13.44 -0.59
N LEU A 106 -12.47 -13.54 0.38
CA LEU A 106 -12.53 -14.49 1.49
C LEU A 106 -13.25 -13.93 2.72
N ASN A 107 -13.34 -12.60 2.81
CA ASN A 107 -14.01 -11.88 3.90
C ASN A 107 -13.49 -12.29 5.29
N LEU A 108 -12.17 -12.41 5.43
CA LEU A 108 -11.57 -12.78 6.72
C LEU A 108 -11.78 -11.72 7.79
N SER A 109 -11.96 -10.45 7.44
CA SER A 109 -12.23 -9.39 8.41
C SER A 109 -13.49 -9.69 9.23
N GLU A 110 -14.55 -10.19 8.58
CA GLU A 110 -15.78 -10.59 9.28
C GLU A 110 -15.72 -12.03 9.81
N ASN A 111 -15.20 -12.97 9.01
CA ASN A 111 -15.27 -14.40 9.33
C ASN A 111 -14.22 -14.86 10.34
N ASN A 112 -13.02 -14.27 10.29
CA ASN A 112 -11.89 -14.64 11.14
C ASN A 112 -10.89 -13.47 11.28
N PRO A 113 -11.29 -12.38 11.97
CA PRO A 113 -10.49 -11.16 12.07
C PRO A 113 -9.10 -11.40 12.69
N THR A 114 -8.96 -12.40 13.56
CA THR A 114 -7.66 -12.78 14.13
C THR A 114 -6.64 -13.19 13.06
N VAL A 115 -7.07 -13.92 12.03
CA VAL A 115 -6.18 -14.34 10.95
C VAL A 115 -5.82 -13.15 10.06
N GLU A 116 -6.78 -12.27 9.76
CA GLU A 116 -6.54 -11.05 8.99
C GLU A 116 -5.51 -10.15 9.69
N ILE A 117 -5.71 -9.88 10.98
CA ILE A 117 -4.79 -9.05 11.78
C ILE A 117 -3.41 -9.71 11.87
N ALA A 118 -3.36 -11.03 12.05
CA ALA A 118 -2.10 -11.76 12.05
C ALA A 118 -1.35 -11.64 10.71
N LEU A 119 -2.06 -11.68 9.58
CA LEU A 119 -1.47 -11.48 8.26
C LEU A 119 -0.90 -10.07 8.11
N GLU A 120 -1.61 -9.04 8.55
CA GLU A 120 -1.10 -7.65 8.50
C GLU A 120 0.14 -7.45 9.39
N ILE A 121 0.16 -8.05 10.58
CA ILE A 121 1.33 -8.03 11.48
C ILE A 121 2.51 -8.77 10.85
N ILE A 122 2.29 -9.98 10.31
CA ILE A 122 3.33 -10.76 9.63
C ILE A 122 3.87 -10.00 8.42
N GLY A 123 2.99 -9.38 7.62
CA GLY A 123 3.37 -8.56 6.48
C GLY A 123 4.26 -7.39 6.86
N PHE A 124 3.95 -6.72 7.97
CA PHE A 124 4.77 -5.63 8.48
C PHE A 124 6.13 -6.11 9.01
N LEU A 125 6.17 -7.23 9.74
CA LEU A 125 7.44 -7.83 10.19
C LEU A 125 8.32 -8.24 9.00
N LEU A 126 7.73 -8.84 7.96
CA LEU A 126 8.42 -9.17 6.71
C LEU A 126 8.93 -7.92 6.00
N PHE A 127 8.13 -6.86 5.95
CA PHE A 127 8.55 -5.55 5.45
C PHE A 127 9.80 -5.06 6.18
N LEU A 128 9.78 -5.01 7.53
CA LEU A 128 10.90 -4.56 8.33
C LEU A 128 12.15 -5.42 8.10
N MET A 129 12.01 -6.74 8.11
CA MET A 129 13.10 -7.67 7.85
C MET A 129 13.73 -7.43 6.48
N LEU A 130 12.93 -7.30 5.42
CA LEU A 130 13.41 -7.05 4.06
C LEU A 130 14.03 -5.66 3.91
N PHE A 131 13.43 -4.65 4.52
CA PHE A 131 13.90 -3.27 4.49
C PHE A 131 15.26 -3.11 5.18
N ILE A 132 15.43 -3.75 6.35
CA ILE A 132 16.68 -3.76 7.11
C ILE A 132 17.75 -4.59 6.39
N SER A 133 17.44 -5.83 6.02
CA SER A 133 18.41 -6.76 5.41
C SER A 133 18.87 -6.32 4.02
N SER A 134 18.03 -5.62 3.27
CA SER A 134 18.42 -5.03 1.97
C SER A 134 19.28 -3.78 2.11
N GLY A 135 19.42 -3.23 3.33
CA GLY A 135 20.07 -1.94 3.55
C GLY A 135 19.28 -0.75 2.99
N ASP A 136 18.00 -0.94 2.68
CA ASP A 136 17.16 0.08 2.04
C ASP A 136 16.97 1.31 2.94
N TRP A 137 17.03 1.13 4.26
CA TRP A 137 17.05 2.21 5.25
C TRP A 137 18.25 3.15 5.14
N LYS A 138 19.36 2.70 4.51
CA LYS A 138 20.56 3.52 4.25
C LYS A 138 20.49 4.23 2.91
N MET A 139 19.48 3.94 2.08
CA MET A 139 19.42 4.45 0.72
C MET A 139 19.25 5.97 0.73
N GLN A 140 20.17 6.66 0.05
CA GLN A 140 20.10 8.10 -0.14
C GLN A 140 19.24 8.39 -1.36
N LEU A 141 18.16 9.13 -1.17
CA LEU A 141 17.33 9.56 -2.28
C LEU A 141 17.95 10.81 -2.94
N PRO A 142 18.02 10.89 -4.27
CA PRO A 142 18.52 12.09 -4.94
C PRO A 142 17.63 13.28 -4.60
N ARG A 143 18.23 14.44 -4.30
CA ARG A 143 17.52 15.62 -3.81
C ARG A 143 16.81 16.40 -4.93
N THR A 144 15.92 15.72 -5.64
CA THR A 144 15.09 16.30 -6.72
C THR A 144 13.74 16.79 -6.19
N LYS A 145 13.13 17.74 -6.90
CA LYS A 145 11.76 18.21 -6.62
C LYS A 145 10.75 17.06 -6.61
N TRP A 146 10.95 16.07 -7.48
CA TRP A 146 10.08 14.90 -7.61
C TRP A 146 10.19 13.97 -6.41
N THR A 147 11.42 13.70 -5.93
CA THR A 147 11.63 12.88 -4.73
C THR A 147 10.89 13.45 -3.52
N ARG A 148 10.98 14.78 -3.30
CA ARG A 148 10.26 15.44 -2.21
C ARG A 148 8.76 15.37 -2.39
N LEU A 149 8.26 15.58 -3.61
CA LEU A 149 6.84 15.46 -3.93
C LEU A 149 6.33 14.05 -3.59
N TRP A 150 7.03 13.00 -4.02
CA TRP A 150 6.65 11.61 -3.73
C TRP A 150 6.61 11.31 -2.23
N LEU A 151 7.57 11.83 -1.45
CA LEU A 151 7.58 11.67 0.01
C LEU A 151 6.51 12.50 0.71
N LEU A 152 6.11 13.65 0.17
CA LEU A 152 5.03 14.47 0.72
C LEU A 152 3.66 13.85 0.43
N LEU A 153 3.48 13.19 -0.72
CA LEU A 153 2.24 12.49 -1.07
C LEU A 153 1.91 11.34 -0.10
N TRP A 154 2.88 10.87 0.67
CA TRP A 154 2.70 9.86 1.71
C TRP A 154 2.12 10.37 3.02
N VAL A 155 2.29 11.66 3.31
CA VAL A 155 1.89 12.22 4.60
C VAL A 155 0.38 12.10 4.79
N PRO A 156 -0.47 12.47 3.82
CA PRO A 156 -1.91 12.34 4.00
C PRO A 156 -2.35 10.87 4.22
N PRO A 157 -2.05 9.89 3.34
CA PRO A 157 -2.52 8.51 3.53
C PRO A 157 -2.10 7.90 4.87
N LEU A 158 -0.84 8.06 5.28
CA LEU A 158 -0.37 7.49 6.55
C LEU A 158 -0.98 8.19 7.76
N LEU A 159 -1.18 9.52 7.68
CA LEU A 159 -1.91 10.22 8.72
C LEU A 159 -3.36 9.76 8.78
N LEU A 160 -4.01 9.55 7.64
CA LEU A 160 -5.38 9.04 7.59
C LEU A 160 -5.47 7.68 8.28
N THR A 161 -4.62 6.71 7.92
CA THR A 161 -4.60 5.39 8.55
C THR A 161 -4.31 5.47 10.05
N ALA A 162 -3.35 6.31 10.47
CA ALA A 162 -3.08 6.52 11.89
C ALA A 162 -4.30 7.13 12.61
N THR A 163 -4.96 8.13 12.02
CA THR A 163 -6.15 8.75 12.60
C THR A 163 -7.33 7.78 12.66
N GLN A 164 -7.51 6.94 11.65
CA GLN A 164 -8.52 5.88 11.66
C GLN A 164 -8.25 4.89 12.80
N GLY A 165 -7.01 4.46 13.01
CA GLY A 165 -6.66 3.63 14.18
C GLY A 165 -6.99 4.29 15.53
N PHE A 166 -6.85 5.61 15.64
CA PHE A 166 -7.25 6.35 16.86
C PHE A 166 -8.76 6.52 17.01
N LEU A 167 -9.49 6.77 15.92
CA LEU A 167 -10.92 7.06 15.93
C LEU A 167 -11.77 5.78 16.00
N TYR A 168 -11.27 4.67 15.45
CA TYR A 168 -11.90 3.35 15.47
C TYR A 168 -11.57 2.60 16.77
N TYR A 169 -11.68 3.30 17.91
CA TYR A 169 -11.40 2.72 19.22
C TYR A 169 -12.66 2.11 19.80
N GLU A 170 -13.02 0.91 19.32
CA GLU A 170 -13.97 0.06 20.04
C GLU A 170 -13.26 -0.65 21.21
N PRO A 171 -13.94 -0.86 22.35
CA PRO A 171 -13.32 -1.41 23.57
C PRO A 171 -12.97 -2.91 23.46
N ASP A 172 -13.19 -3.55 22.31
CA ASP A 172 -12.82 -4.95 22.10
C ASP A 172 -11.29 -5.14 21.98
N LEU A 173 -10.78 -6.23 22.55
CA LEU A 173 -9.34 -6.52 22.59
C LEU A 173 -8.73 -6.63 21.18
N LEU A 174 -9.46 -7.24 20.24
CA LEU A 174 -8.95 -7.48 18.90
C LEU A 174 -8.85 -6.17 18.11
N THR A 175 -9.86 -5.31 18.27
CA THR A 175 -9.87 -3.96 17.70
C THR A 175 -8.74 -3.11 18.28
N GLN A 176 -8.48 -3.19 19.59
CA GLN A 176 -7.35 -2.49 20.21
C GLN A 176 -6.00 -2.95 19.67
N ILE A 177 -5.80 -4.26 19.46
CA ILE A 177 -4.58 -4.82 18.86
C ILE A 177 -4.40 -4.29 17.43
N TYR A 178 -5.46 -4.31 16.62
CA TYR A 178 -5.42 -3.80 15.25
C TYR A 178 -5.11 -2.30 15.22
N SER A 179 -5.80 -1.49 16.04
CA SER A 179 -5.57 -0.06 16.12
C SER A 179 -4.15 0.28 16.57
N ALA A 180 -3.61 -0.43 17.56
CA ALA A 180 -2.23 -0.27 17.99
C ALA A 180 -1.24 -0.61 16.85
N TYR A 181 -1.49 -1.71 16.12
CA TYR A 181 -0.72 -2.07 14.94
C TYR A 181 -0.80 -1.00 13.85
N ALA A 182 -1.99 -0.54 13.50
CA ALA A 182 -2.22 0.42 12.42
C ALA A 182 -1.53 1.77 12.72
N ILE A 183 -1.63 2.25 13.96
CA ILE A 183 -0.94 3.46 14.43
C ILE A 183 0.58 3.24 14.35
N PHE A 184 1.09 2.15 14.94
CA PHE A 184 2.53 1.90 15.01
C PHE A 184 3.17 1.74 13.63
N SER A 185 2.54 0.95 12.76
CA SER A 185 3.02 0.72 11.39
C SER A 185 2.98 2.03 10.56
N SER A 186 1.90 2.80 10.67
CA SER A 186 1.76 4.08 9.95
C SER A 186 2.80 5.11 10.42
N LEU A 187 3.01 5.25 11.72
CA LEU A 187 4.04 6.12 12.28
C LEU A 187 5.45 5.67 11.86
N SER A 188 5.70 4.36 11.87
CA SER A 188 6.99 3.79 11.43
C SER A 188 7.27 4.10 9.95
N LEU A 189 6.24 4.00 9.10
CA LEU A 189 6.35 4.37 7.68
C LEU A 189 6.52 5.88 7.50
N LEU A 190 5.87 6.72 8.31
CA LEU A 190 6.06 8.17 8.29
C LEU A 190 7.50 8.55 8.66
N VAL A 191 8.04 7.95 9.73
CA VAL A 191 9.43 8.15 10.14
C VAL A 191 10.38 7.66 9.05
N THR A 192 10.09 6.53 8.42
CA THR A 192 10.87 6.01 7.28
C THR A 192 10.87 6.98 6.10
N CYS A 193 9.71 7.52 5.73
CA CYS A 193 9.61 8.53 4.66
C CYS A 193 10.36 9.82 5.03
N ALA A 194 10.23 10.29 6.28
CA ALA A 194 10.92 11.48 6.77
C ALA A 194 12.44 11.30 6.77
N THR A 195 12.95 10.19 7.31
CA THR A 195 14.39 9.86 7.32
C THR A 195 14.97 9.77 5.92
N LEU A 196 14.27 9.10 4.99
CA LEU A 196 14.65 9.07 3.57
C LEU A 196 14.64 10.47 2.93
N ALA A 197 13.75 11.38 3.36
CA ALA A 197 13.74 12.77 2.91
C ALA A 197 14.96 13.55 3.39
N PHE A 198 15.33 13.39 4.68
CA PHE A 198 16.45 14.10 5.30
C PHE A 198 17.82 13.62 4.80
N HIS A 199 17.97 12.33 4.52
CA HIS A 199 19.20 11.74 3.97
C HIS A 199 19.40 11.97 2.46
N SER A 200 18.67 12.91 1.86
CA SER A 200 18.82 13.23 0.45
C SER A 200 20.10 14.04 0.16
N VAL A 201 21.00 13.47 -0.65
CA VAL A 201 22.29 14.08 -1.02
C VAL A 201 22.13 14.96 -2.26
N ARG A 202 22.95 16.03 -2.32
CA ARG A 202 23.02 16.98 -3.45
C ARG A 202 23.30 16.27 -4.77
#